data_AF-A0A9Q7BF34-F1
#
_entry.id   AF-A0A9Q7BF34-F1
#
_cell.length_a   1.000
_cell.length_b   1.000
_cell.length_c   1.000
_cell.angle_alpha   90.00
_cell.angle_beta   90.00
_cell.angle_gamma   90.00
#
_symmetry.space_group_name_H-M   'P 1'
#
loop_
_entity.id
_entity.type
_entity.pdbx_description
1 polymer ?
#
loop_
_entity_poly.entity_id
_entity_poly.type
_entity_poly.pdbx_seq_one_letter_code
_entity_poly.pdbx_strand_id
1 'polypeptide(L)'
;MAAIIKLLDIVIKTMFVIAIGSFVVGLALGAILIWADSSRTKASDECNLRRMDHHIDELSTGSYHNTCMSAAGYKLISTCGFSLYLAPSSQCYRSKMIFWK
;
A
#
# COMPACT_ATOMS: atom_id res chain seq x y z
N MET A 1 -7.75 -12.45 50.58
CA MET A 1 -7.30 -13.28 49.43
C MET A 1 -8.20 -13.16 48.20
N ALA A 2 -9.54 -13.13 48.34
CA ALA A 2 -10.47 -13.07 47.18
C ALA A 2 -10.36 -11.80 46.28
N ALA A 3 -9.99 -10.64 46.84
CA ALA A 3 -9.88 -9.40 46.07
C ALA A 3 -8.69 -9.37 45.10
N ILE A 4 -7.57 -10.02 45.49
CA ILE A 4 -6.34 -10.09 44.68
C ILE A 4 -6.57 -10.98 43.44
N ILE A 5 -7.31 -12.07 43.60
CA ILE A 5 -7.66 -13.00 42.51
C ILE A 5 -8.53 -12.30 41.46
N LYS A 6 -9.50 -11.48 41.90
CA LYS A 6 -10.36 -10.71 40.99
C LYS A 6 -9.60 -9.64 40.20
N LEU A 7 -8.62 -8.99 40.82
CA LEU A 7 -7.76 -8.01 40.15
C LEU A 7 -6.88 -8.67 39.08
N LEU A 8 -6.32 -9.85 39.36
CA LEU A 8 -5.49 -10.60 38.41
C LEU A 8 -6.31 -11.03 37.17
N ASP A 9 -7.54 -11.48 37.36
CA ASP A 9 -8.44 -11.91 36.27
C ASP A 9 -8.79 -10.75 35.33
N ILE A 10 -8.97 -9.54 35.88
CA ILE A 10 -9.23 -8.32 35.10
C ILE A 10 -8.00 -7.92 34.29
N VAL A 11 -6.80 -7.96 34.89
CA VAL A 11 -5.55 -7.61 34.21
C VAL A 11 -5.24 -8.59 33.08
N ILE A 12 -5.46 -9.88 33.29
CA ILE A 12 -5.25 -10.90 32.25
C ILE A 12 -6.22 -10.67 31.08
N LYS A 13 -7.50 -10.39 31.37
CA LYS A 13 -8.50 -10.09 30.34
C LYS A 13 -8.14 -8.84 29.53
N THR A 14 -7.77 -7.75 30.19
CA THR A 14 -7.41 -6.51 29.48
C THR A 14 -6.16 -6.69 28.62
N MET A 15 -5.13 -7.38 29.12
CA MET A 15 -3.94 -7.70 28.33
C MET A 15 -4.27 -8.55 27.10
N PHE A 16 -5.16 -9.53 27.24
CA PHE A 16 -5.57 -10.38 26.12
C PHE A 16 -6.33 -9.59 25.04
N VAL A 17 -7.22 -8.68 25.46
CA VAL A 17 -7.93 -7.78 24.53
C VAL A 17 -6.96 -6.85 23.81
N ILE A 18 -5.95 -6.30 24.49
CA ILE A 18 -4.92 -5.44 23.89
C ILE A 18 -4.07 -6.24 22.89
N ALA A 19 -3.66 -7.46 23.24
CA ALA A 19 -2.88 -8.32 22.36
C ALA A 19 -3.64 -8.67 21.07
N ILE A 20 -4.91 -9.08 21.19
CA ILE A 20 -5.75 -9.36 20.02
C ILE A 20 -6.03 -8.09 19.21
N GLY A 21 -6.34 -6.98 19.88
CA GLY A 21 -6.63 -5.70 19.22
C GLY A 21 -5.45 -5.24 18.38
N SER A 22 -4.24 -5.25 18.94
CA SER A 22 -3.02 -4.90 18.20
C SER A 22 -2.71 -5.85 17.04
N PHE A 23 -2.96 -7.15 17.23
CA PHE A 23 -2.80 -8.15 16.17
C PHE A 23 -3.75 -7.90 14.99
N VAL A 24 -5.03 -7.63 15.26
CA VAL A 24 -6.04 -7.34 14.22
C VAL A 24 -5.69 -6.05 13.46
N VAL A 25 -5.28 -5.00 14.17
CA VAL A 25 -4.85 -3.72 13.54
C VAL A 25 -3.60 -3.93 12.69
N GLY A 26 -2.63 -4.71 13.18
CA GLY A 26 -1.41 -5.05 12.44
C GLY A 26 -1.71 -5.81 11.15
N LEU A 27 -2.58 -6.82 11.21
CA LEU A 27 -3.01 -7.57 10.02
C LEU A 27 -3.78 -6.68 9.02
N ALA A 28 -4.66 -5.82 9.51
CA ALA A 28 -5.40 -4.89 8.65
C ALA A 28 -4.46 -3.93 7.91
N LEU A 29 -3.51 -3.33 8.62
CA LEU A 29 -2.49 -2.46 8.02
C LEU A 29 -1.64 -3.21 6.98
N GLY A 30 -1.20 -4.44 7.31
CA GLY A 30 -0.45 -5.29 6.39
C GLY A 30 -1.24 -5.60 5.12
N ALA A 31 -2.51 -5.99 5.25
CA ALA A 31 -3.38 -6.28 4.11
C ALA A 31 -3.61 -5.06 3.21
N ILE A 32 -3.79 -3.88 3.80
CA ILE A 32 -3.94 -2.62 3.05
C ILE A 32 -2.67 -2.31 2.24
N LEU A 33 -1.49 -2.49 2.84
CA LEU A 33 -0.21 -2.26 2.14
C LEU A 33 -0.03 -3.22 0.97
N ILE A 34 -0.31 -4.52 1.17
CA ILE A 34 -0.23 -5.54 0.12
C ILE A 34 -1.23 -5.24 -1.01
N TRP A 35 -2.45 -4.83 -0.66
CA TRP A 35 -3.46 -4.48 -1.64
C TRP A 35 -3.09 -3.23 -2.45
N ALA A 36 -2.52 -2.22 -1.80
CA ALA A 36 -2.04 -1.01 -2.45
C ALA A 36 -0.91 -1.30 -3.44
N ASP A 37 0.01 -2.19 -3.07
CA ASP A 37 1.11 -2.63 -3.95
C ASP A 37 0.58 -3.43 -5.14
N SER A 38 -0.27 -4.43 -4.89
CA SER A 38 -0.90 -5.24 -5.95
C SER A 38 -1.68 -4.38 -6.94
N SER A 39 -2.42 -3.38 -6.46
CA SER A 39 -3.20 -2.47 -7.30
C SER A 39 -2.31 -1.57 -8.15
N ARG A 40 -1.21 -1.06 -7.59
CA ARG A 40 -0.25 -0.23 -8.32
C ARG A 40 0.46 -1.05 -9.41
N THR A 41 0.89 -2.26 -9.09
CA THR A 41 1.59 -3.15 -10.04
C THR A 41 0.66 -3.51 -11.20
N LYS A 42 -0.61 -3.85 -10.92
CA LYS A 42 -1.62 -4.08 -11.97
C LYS A 42 -1.82 -2.86 -12.88
N ALA A 43 -1.92 -1.66 -12.32
CA ALA A 43 -2.06 -0.44 -13.12
C ALA A 43 -0.83 -0.17 -14.01
N SER A 44 0.36 -0.40 -13.47
CA SER A 44 1.62 -0.31 -14.21
C SER A 44 1.68 -1.31 -15.37
N ASP A 45 1.29 -2.56 -15.12
CA ASP A 45 1.27 -3.61 -16.13
C ASP A 45 0.24 -3.32 -17.23
N GLU A 46 -0.95 -2.83 -16.86
CA GLU A 46 -1.96 -2.41 -17.83
C GLU A 46 -1.46 -1.26 -18.71
N CYS A 47 -0.76 -0.29 -18.14
CA CYS A 47 -0.12 0.79 -18.90
C CYS A 47 0.99 0.28 -19.84
N ASN A 48 1.73 -0.75 -19.45
CA ASN A 48 2.73 -1.37 -20.31
C ASN A 48 2.09 -2.19 -21.44
N LEU A 49 1.01 -2.91 -21.18
CA LEU A 49 0.26 -3.64 -22.21
C LEU A 49 -0.33 -2.68 -23.24
N ARG A 50 -1.00 -1.61 -22.80
CA ARG A 50 -1.55 -0.59 -23.70
C ARG A 50 -0.46 0.09 -24.54
N ARG A 51 0.73 0.30 -23.98
CA ARG A 51 1.88 0.81 -24.75
C ARG A 51 2.24 -0.12 -25.90
N MET A 52 2.31 -1.43 -25.64
CA MET A 52 2.61 -2.42 -26.68
C MET A 52 1.51 -2.46 -27.74
N ASP A 53 0.24 -2.42 -27.33
CA ASP A 53 -0.89 -2.38 -28.27
C ASP A 53 -0.86 -1.13 -29.17
N HIS A 54 -0.52 0.03 -28.60
CA HIS A 54 -0.47 1.31 -29.33
C HIS A 54 0.83 1.57 -30.09
N HIS A 55 1.78 0.62 -30.13
CA HIS A 55 3.05 0.74 -30.87
C HIS A 55 3.82 2.05 -30.58
N ILE A 56 3.85 2.44 -29.31
CA ILE A 56 4.42 3.72 -28.90
C ILE A 56 5.95 3.66 -28.93
N ASP A 57 6.57 4.60 -29.65
CA ASP A 57 8.02 4.71 -29.82
C ASP A 57 8.77 4.70 -28.47
N GLU A 58 9.94 4.06 -28.43
CA GLU A 58 10.77 3.94 -27.22
C GLU A 58 11.10 5.32 -26.59
N LEU A 59 11.28 6.36 -27.41
CA LEU A 59 11.54 7.72 -26.93
C LEU A 59 10.37 8.33 -26.13
N SER A 60 9.14 7.94 -26.42
CA SER A 60 7.94 8.46 -25.75
C SER A 60 7.41 7.54 -24.65
N THR A 61 8.02 6.36 -24.48
CA THR A 61 7.65 5.33 -23.51
C THR A 61 7.55 5.88 -22.09
N GLY A 62 8.55 6.65 -21.65
CA GLY A 62 8.56 7.22 -20.30
C GLY A 62 7.43 8.25 -20.08
N SER A 63 7.11 9.05 -21.09
CA SER A 63 6.06 10.07 -21.02
C SER A 63 4.66 9.44 -21.06
N TYR A 64 4.46 8.43 -21.91
CA TYR A 64 3.22 7.68 -22.00
C TYR A 64 2.92 6.94 -20.70
N HIS A 65 3.88 6.19 -20.16
CA HIS A 65 3.69 5.42 -18.94
C HIS A 65 3.33 6.33 -17.76
N ASN A 66 4.01 7.48 -17.62
CA ASN A 66 3.68 8.51 -16.63
C ASN A 66 2.25 9.05 -16.79
N THR A 67 1.83 9.33 -18.02
CA THR A 67 0.50 9.86 -18.33
C THR A 67 -0.59 8.83 -18.04
N CYS A 68 -0.36 7.58 -18.42
CA CYS A 68 -1.26 6.46 -18.16
C CYS A 68 -1.42 6.21 -16.65
N MET A 69 -0.32 6.17 -15.90
CA MET A 69 -0.35 6.06 -14.44
C MET A 69 -1.06 7.24 -13.79
N SER A 70 -0.89 8.47 -14.31
CA SER A 70 -1.63 9.65 -13.85
C SER A 70 -3.13 9.58 -14.12
N ALA A 71 -3.54 9.01 -15.25
CA ALA A 71 -4.95 8.74 -15.57
C ALA A 71 -5.54 7.66 -14.66
N ALA A 72 -4.76 6.65 -14.29
CA ALA A 72 -5.12 5.63 -13.29
C ALA A 72 -5.11 6.17 -11.85
N GLY A 73 -4.81 7.47 -11.65
CA GLY A 73 -4.85 8.12 -10.35
C GLY A 73 -3.55 7.99 -9.55
N TYR A 74 -2.41 7.70 -10.18
CA TYR A 74 -1.09 7.63 -9.54
C TYR A 74 -0.20 8.81 -9.95
N LYS A 75 0.59 9.35 -9.04
CA LYS A 75 1.54 10.45 -9.32
C LYS A 75 2.97 9.94 -9.19
N LEU A 76 3.80 10.26 -10.17
CA LEU A 76 5.25 10.07 -10.06
C LEU A 76 5.79 10.91 -8.90
N ILE A 77 6.56 10.28 -8.01
CA ILE A 77 7.28 10.91 -6.91
C ILE A 77 8.78 10.68 -7.12
N SER A 78 9.58 11.73 -6.87
CA SER A 78 11.03 11.68 -7.03
C SER A 78 11.70 10.82 -5.96
N THR A 79 11.06 10.65 -4.81
CA THR A 79 11.57 9.89 -3.68
C THR A 79 10.66 8.70 -3.38
N CYS A 80 11.23 7.51 -3.48
CA CYS A 80 10.62 6.30 -2.95
C CYS A 80 10.73 6.35 -1.42
N GLY A 81 9.65 6.75 -0.74
CA GLY A 81 9.61 6.69 0.73
C GLY A 81 9.78 5.26 1.24
N PHE A 82 10.15 5.09 2.51
CA PHE A 82 10.36 3.80 3.18
C PHE A 82 9.19 2.81 3.10
N SER A 83 8.01 3.25 2.67
CA SER A 83 6.82 2.42 2.50
C SER A 83 6.73 1.71 1.14
N LEU A 84 7.78 1.76 0.31
CA LEU A 84 7.78 1.28 -1.08
C LEU A 84 8.92 0.30 -1.43
N TYR A 85 9.56 -0.31 -0.43
CA TYR A 85 10.64 -1.28 -0.61
C TYR A 85 10.20 -2.63 -1.23
N LEU A 86 8.93 -2.79 -1.62
CA LEU A 86 8.38 -4.09 -2.06
C LEU A 86 8.12 -4.23 -3.57
N ALA A 87 8.45 -3.26 -4.42
CA ALA A 87 8.33 -3.46 -5.87
C ALA A 87 9.44 -2.75 -6.68
N PRO A 88 10.18 -3.48 -7.54
CA PRO A 88 11.21 -2.93 -8.41
C PRO A 88 10.52 -2.29 -9.62
N SER A 89 10.18 -1.02 -9.52
CA SER A 89 10.00 -0.16 -10.69
C SER A 89 10.89 1.05 -10.50
N SER A 90 11.72 1.35 -11.48
CA SER A 90 12.70 2.46 -11.50
C SER A 90 12.06 3.86 -11.35
N GLN A 91 10.74 3.92 -11.13
CA GLN A 91 9.93 5.11 -10.99
C GLN A 91 8.91 4.89 -9.87
N CYS A 92 8.91 5.77 -8.88
CA CYS A 92 8.02 5.66 -7.74
C CYS A 92 6.70 6.38 -8.00
N TYR A 93 5.59 5.67 -7.80
CA TYR A 93 4.24 6.18 -8.02
C TYR A 93 3.43 6.09 -6.72
N ARG A 94 2.84 7.21 -6.30
CA ARG A 94 1.94 7.27 -5.15
C ARG A 94 0.51 7.41 -5.64
N SER A 95 -0.42 6.70 -5.04
CA SER A 95 -1.84 6.94 -5.32
C SER A 95 -2.21 8.38 -4.96
N LYS A 96 -2.93 9.08 -5.85
CA LYS A 96 -3.59 10.37 -5.62
C LYS A 96 -4.91 10.17 -4.85
N MET A 97 -5.01 9.15 -4.01
CA MET A 97 -6.18 8.94 -3.15
C MET A 97 -6.47 10.25 -2.38
N ILE A 98 -7.67 10.76 -2.60
CA ILE A 98 -8.19 12.07 -2.15
C ILE A 98 -8.20 12.19 -0.61
N PHE A 99 -7.98 11.08 0.10
CA PHE A 99 -8.07 10.97 1.57
C PHE A 99 -6.83 11.45 2.34
N TRP A 100 -5.74 11.82 1.66
CA TRP A 100 -4.56 12.40 2.30
C TRP A 100 -4.25 13.76 1.68
N LYS A 101 -5.01 14.77 2.10
CA LYS A 101 -4.72 16.18 1.86
C LYS A 101 -4.34 16.83 3.18
#